data_AF-A0A971FWQ9-F1
#
_entry.id   AF-A0A971FWQ9-F1
#
_cell.length_a   1.000
_cell.length_b   1.000
_cell.length_c   1.000
_cell.angle_alpha   90.00
_cell.angle_beta   90.00
_cell.angle_gamma   90.00
#
_symmetry.space_group_name_H-M   'P 1'
#
loop_
_entity.id
_entity.type
_entity.pdbx_description
1 polymer ?
#
loop_
_entity_poly.entity_id
_entity_poly.type
_entity_poly.pdbx_seq_one_letter_code
_entity_poly.pdbx_strand_id
1 'polypeptide(L)' 'GTYDAIVVDAAERGPGTIALDLTILAGDRKGEVVTLAGPAGDHDPDDLLGIPATITVADGRPRLRLEP' A
#
# COMPACT_ATOMS: atom_id res chain seq x y z
N GLY A 1 -6.04 -13.74 -0.31
CA GLY A 1 -4.74 -13.81 0.39
C GLY A 1 -4.55 -12.54 1.19
N THR A 2 -3.83 -12.64 2.30
CA THR A 2 -3.52 -11.51 3.18
C THR A 2 -2.01 -11.39 3.30
N TYR A 3 -1.49 -10.16 3.20
CA TYR A 3 -0.06 -9.87 3.19
C TYR A 3 0.22 -8.69 4.11
N ASP A 4 1.20 -8.86 4.99
CA ASP A 4 1.76 -7.75 5.76
C ASP A 4 2.77 -7.03 4.87
N ALA A 5 2.71 -5.70 4.86
CA ALA A 5 3.50 -4.84 4.00
C ALA A 5 3.97 -3.58 4.73
N ILE A 6 4.90 -2.85 4.12
CA ILE A 6 5.30 -1.51 4.53
C ILE A 6 5.33 -0.60 3.30
N VAL A 7 4.87 0.63 3.46
CA VAL A 7 4.94 1.67 2.41
C VAL A 7 6.40 2.10 2.25
N VAL A 8 6.94 1.96 1.04
CA VAL A 8 8.33 2.36 0.72
C VAL A 8 8.40 3.53 -0.25
N ASP A 9 7.33 3.79 -0.99
CA ASP A 9 7.16 4.99 -1.79
C ASP A 9 5.68 5.39 -1.82
N ALA A 10 5.42 6.68 -1.97
CA ALA A 10 4.09 7.26 -2.03
C ALA A 10 4.13 8.49 -2.96
N ALA A 11 3.28 8.49 -3.99
CA ALA A 11 3.25 9.58 -4.96
C ALA A 11 1.83 9.88 -5.43
N GLU A 12 1.54 11.17 -5.63
CA GLU A 12 0.31 11.58 -6.29
C GLU A 12 0.28 11.04 -7.74
N ARG A 13 -0.86 10.46 -8.12
CA ARG A 13 -1.09 9.89 -9.45
C ARG A 13 -2.31 10.52 -10.12
N GLY A 14 -2.47 11.82 -9.92
CA GLY A 14 -3.59 12.62 -10.41
C GLY A 14 -4.48 13.17 -9.29
N PRO A 15 -5.49 13.99 -9.63
CA PRO A 15 -6.31 14.67 -8.63
C PRO A 15 -6.94 13.70 -7.62
N GLY A 16 -6.59 13.85 -6.34
CA GLY A 16 -7.15 13.06 -5.23
C GLY A 16 -6.80 11.57 -5.25
N THR A 17 -5.81 11.16 -6.03
CA THR A 17 -5.37 9.76 -6.15
C THR A 17 -3.91 9.64 -5.75
N ILE A 18 -3.61 8.67 -4.90
CA ILE A 18 -2.25 8.33 -4.50
C ILE A 18 -1.91 6.92 -4.97
N ALA A 19 -0.65 6.72 -5.36
CA ALA A 19 -0.07 5.42 -5.60
C ALA A 19 0.97 5.13 -4.52
N LEU A 20 0.88 3.93 -3.95
CA LEU A 20 1.76 3.45 -2.89
C LEU A 20 2.51 2.23 -3.38
N ASP A 21 3.83 2.25 -3.24
CA ASP A 21 4.66 1.06 -3.39
C ASP A 21 4.82 0.40 -2.03
N LEU A 22 4.44 -0.87 -1.97
CA LEU A 22 4.32 -1.65 -0.75
C LEU A 22 5.24 -2.87 -0.84
N THR A 23 6.16 -3.00 0.10
CA THR A 23 7.03 -4.19 0.19
C THR A 23 6.38 -5.24 1.08
N ILE A 24 6.18 -6.47 0.59
CA ILE A 24 5.65 -7.59 1.36
C ILE A 24 6.69 -8.09 2.38
N LEU A 25 6.29 -8.22 3.65
CA LEU A 25 7.19 -8.46 4.77
C LEU A 25 7.40 -9.94 5.10
N ALA A 26 6.47 -10.82 4.71
CA ALA A 26 6.47 -12.22 5.11
C ALA A 26 5.85 -13.17 4.07
N GLY A 27 6.04 -14.48 4.30
CA GLY A 27 5.52 -15.55 3.44
C GLY A 27 6.28 -15.72 2.12
N ASP A 28 5.71 -16.52 1.21
CA ASP A 28 6.35 -16.92 -0.05
C ASP A 28 6.64 -15.76 -1.01
N ARG A 29 6.01 -14.60 -0.77
CA ARG A 29 6.13 -13.39 -1.60
C ARG A 29 6.94 -12.30 -0.89
N LYS A 30 7.65 -12.62 0.20
CA LYS A 30 8.48 -11.66 0.95
C LYS A 30 9.48 -10.95 0.03
N GLY A 31 9.60 -9.64 0.20
CA GLY A 31 10.50 -8.78 -0.55
C GLY A 31 9.96 -8.31 -1.90
N GLU A 32 8.81 -8.81 -2.34
CA GLU A 32 8.13 -8.29 -3.52
C GLU A 32 7.56 -6.90 -3.24
N VAL A 33 7.72 -6.00 -4.22
CA VAL A 33 7.13 -4.66 -4.20
C VAL A 33 5.92 -4.65 -5.13
N VAL A 34 4.79 -4.18 -4.61
CA VAL A 34 3.54 -4.01 -5.37
C VAL A 34 3.05 -2.58 -5.29
N THR A 35 2.57 -2.05 -6.41
CA THR A 35 1.96 -0.72 -6.45
C THR A 35 0.45 -0.83 -6.34
N LEU A 36 -0.15 -0.13 -5.37
CA LEU A 36 -1.59 0.06 -5.27
C LEU A 36 -1.94 1.53 -5.45
N ALA A 37 -2.96 1.81 -6.26
CA ALA A 37 -3.47 3.16 -6.44
C ALA A 37 -4.92 3.26 -5.94
N GLY A 38 -5.24 4.36 -5.27
CA GLY A 38 -6.57 4.60 -4.73
C GLY A 38 -6.79 6.05 -4.31
N PRO A 39 -7.98 6.38 -3.80
CA PRO A 39 -8.27 7.72 -3.28
C PRO A 39 -7.29 8.09 -2.16
N ALA A 40 -6.69 9.28 -2.25
CA ALA A 40 -5.74 9.78 -1.25
C ALA A 40 -6.42 10.15 0.08
N GLY A 41 -7.71 10.54 0.04
CA GLY A 41 -8.39 11.09 1.21
C GLY A 41 -7.70 12.39 1.65
N ASP A 42 -7.45 12.52 2.96
CA ASP A 42 -6.76 13.66 3.56
C ASP A 42 -5.27 13.38 3.84
N HIS A 43 -4.72 12.28 3.28
CA HIS A 43 -3.32 11.90 3.51
C HIS A 43 -2.36 12.68 2.61
N ASP A 44 -1.30 13.21 3.22
CA ASP A 44 -0.10 13.65 2.50
C ASP A 44 0.75 12.41 2.14
N PRO A 45 1.27 12.28 0.89
CA PRO A 45 2.12 11.16 0.52
C PRO A 45 3.34 10.96 1.43
N ASP A 46 3.98 12.04 1.86
CA ASP A 46 5.22 11.95 2.65
C ASP A 46 4.95 11.36 4.05
N ASP A 47 3.77 11.64 4.61
CA ASP A 47 3.33 11.10 5.91
C ASP A 47 3.07 9.59 5.86
N LEU A 48 2.91 9.00 4.69
CA LEU A 48 2.60 7.59 4.52
C LEU A 48 3.83 6.70 4.48
N LEU A 49 5.02 7.26 4.27
CA LEU A 49 6.26 6.50 4.14
C LEU A 49 6.58 5.76 5.44
N GLY A 50 6.90 4.47 5.31
CA GLY A 50 7.24 3.62 6.45
C GLY A 50 6.04 3.13 7.26
N ILE A 51 4.80 3.55 6.93
CA ILE A 51 3.60 3.05 7.61
C ILE A 51 3.43 1.55 7.31
N PRO A 52 3.33 0.68 8.32
CA PRO A 52 2.94 -0.71 8.15
C PRO A 52 1.52 -0.81 7.59
N ALA A 53 1.26 -1.85 6.80
CA ALA A 53 -0.04 -2.04 6.19
C ALA A 53 -0.38 -3.51 6.01
N THR A 54 -1.69 -3.80 5.98
CA THR A 54 -2.21 -5.10 5.55
C THR A 54 -2.83 -4.97 4.16
N ILE A 55 -2.40 -5.80 3.22
CA ILE A 55 -3.03 -5.98 1.91
C ILE A 55 -3.92 -7.23 1.96
N THR A 56 -5.21 -7.06 1.67
CA THR A 56 -6.15 -8.19 1.47
C THR A 56 -6.55 -8.27 0.01
N VAL A 57 -6.32 -9.41 -0.62
CA VAL A 57 -6.75 -9.70 -1.99
C VAL A 57 -7.87 -10.73 -1.96
N ALA A 58 -9.08 -10.32 -2.36
CA ALA A 58 -10.25 -11.20 -2.50
C ALA A 58 -10.84 -11.00 -3.91
N ASP A 59 -11.17 -12.09 -4.59
CA ASP A 59 -11.74 -12.08 -5.95
C ASP A 59 -10.94 -11.24 -6.95
N GLY A 60 -9.61 -11.30 -6.85
CA GLY A 60 -8.69 -10.53 -7.69
C GLY A 60 -8.65 -9.02 -7.39
N ARG A 61 -9.29 -8.56 -6.32
CA ARG A 61 -9.35 -7.14 -5.94
C ARG A 61 -8.55 -6.89 -4.66
N PRO A 62 -7.51 -6.03 -4.71
CA PRO A 62 -6.77 -5.65 -3.52
C PRO A 62 -7.54 -4.60 -2.69
N ARG A 63 -7.37 -4.68 -1.38
CA ARG A 63 -7.74 -3.67 -0.40
C ARG A 63 -6.56 -3.44 0.51
N LEU A 64 -6.29 -2.19 0.83
CA LEU A 64 -5.22 -1.79 1.73
C LEU A 64 -5.81 -1.26 3.03
N ARG A 65 -5.21 -1.64 4.16
CA ARG A 65 -5.42 -1.00 5.45
C ARG A 65 -4.07 -0.54 5.99
N LEU A 66 -3.91 0.76 6.20
CA LEU A 66 -2.76 1.34 6.88
C LEU A 66 -2.87 1.12 8.39
N GLU A 67 -1.74 0.95 9.07
CA GLU A 67 -1.64 0.64 10.50
C GLU A 67 -0.75 1.69 11.18
N PRO A 68 -1.33 2.81 11.64
CA PRO A 68 -0.62 3.89 12.32
C PRO A 68 -0.17 3.54 13.75
#